data_AF-A0A954IAN2-F1
#
_entry.id   AF-A0A954IAN2-F1
#
_cell.length_a   1.000
_cell.length_b   1.000
_cell.length_c   1.000
_cell.angle_alpha   90.00
_cell.angle_beta   90.00
_cell.angle_gamma   90.00
#
_symmetry.space_group_name_H-M   'P 1'
#
loop_
_entity.id
_entity.type
_entity.pdbx_description
1 polymer ?
#
loop_
_entity_poly.entity_id
_entity_poly.type
_entity_poly.pdbx_seq_one_letter_code
_entity_poly.pdbx_strand_id
1 'polypeptide(L)'
;MLKNLCSLRTLFSVQCLVLCFSVPCFCGCADASGQPTDEKDETGQKNEPVAESESGFQSLFDGKTLHGWNGDQTVFRIEDGAIVGGQLQEKIPHNFFLSTEREYSDFELRLQFRLKGDDTNAGIQIRSRRIPDHHEMIGYQADLGQNYWGCLYDESRRRKVLAQPDAA
;
A
#
# COMPACT_ATOMS: atom_id res chain seq x y z
N MET A 1 -13.76 -5.33 -9.78
CA MET A 1 -14.77 -4.36 -9.30
C MET A 1 -14.13 -3.59 -8.16
N LEU A 2 -14.26 -2.26 -8.11
CA LEU A 2 -14.06 -1.54 -6.85
C LEU A 2 -15.31 -1.77 -5.98
N LYS A 3 -15.15 -1.91 -4.66
CA LYS A 3 -16.28 -1.98 -3.70
C LYS A 3 -15.98 -1.07 -2.50
N ASN A 4 -16.83 -0.05 -2.36
CA ASN A 4 -17.27 0.72 -1.19
C ASN A 4 -16.28 1.09 -0.05
N LEU A 5 -16.29 2.37 0.30
CA LEU A 5 -15.59 2.97 1.45
C LEU A 5 -16.42 2.78 2.74
N CYS A 6 -15.75 2.62 3.90
CA CYS A 6 -16.39 2.50 5.21
C CYS A 6 -15.79 3.52 6.20
N SER A 7 -16.60 4.05 7.14
CA SER A 7 -16.20 5.14 8.04
C SER A 7 -16.55 4.83 9.50
N LEU A 8 -15.60 5.02 10.41
CA LEU A 8 -15.73 4.74 11.84
C LEU A 8 -14.95 5.79 12.65
N ARG A 9 -15.57 6.36 13.69
CA ARG A 9 -14.98 7.40 14.55
C ARG A 9 -14.59 6.87 15.93
N THR A 10 -13.58 7.50 16.57
CA THR A 10 -13.28 7.58 18.03
C THR A 10 -11.82 7.25 18.36
N LEU A 11 -10.95 8.26 18.29
CA LEU A 11 -9.72 8.49 19.08
C LEU A 11 -8.47 7.57 18.98
N PHE A 12 -7.31 8.27 19.04
CA PHE A 12 -5.91 7.86 19.34
C PHE A 12 -5.04 7.06 18.33
N SER A 13 -3.95 7.71 17.87
CA SER A 13 -2.60 7.17 17.52
C SER A 13 -2.51 6.03 16.49
N VAL A 14 -2.30 6.35 15.20
CA VAL A 14 -2.35 5.49 13.99
C VAL A 14 -1.00 5.25 13.31
N GLN A 15 -0.79 4.03 12.78
CA GLN A 15 0.25 3.70 11.80
C GLN A 15 -0.34 2.81 10.69
N CYS A 16 -0.12 3.14 9.41
CA CYS A 16 -0.81 2.53 8.25
C CYS A 16 0.15 1.74 7.32
N LEU A 17 -0.39 0.80 6.53
CA LEU A 17 0.29 -0.08 5.55
C LEU A 17 -0.55 -0.20 4.26
N VAL A 18 0.05 -0.24 3.06
CA VAL A 18 -0.62 -0.43 1.74
C VAL A 18 0.29 -1.16 0.75
N LEU A 19 -0.22 -2.08 -0.09
CA LEU A 19 0.53 -2.75 -1.18
C LEU A 19 -0.31 -2.97 -2.47
N CYS A 20 0.21 -2.57 -3.66
CA CYS A 20 -0.43 -2.66 -4.99
C CYS A 20 0.56 -2.25 -6.13
N PHE A 21 0.51 -2.61 -7.42
CA PHE A 21 0.28 -3.89 -8.15
C PHE A 21 0.66 -3.71 -9.65
N SER A 22 1.63 -4.47 -10.20
CA SER A 22 2.07 -4.35 -11.61
C SER A 22 1.12 -4.83 -12.73
N VAL A 23 1.24 -4.21 -13.92
CA VAL A 23 0.48 -4.42 -15.17
C VAL A 23 1.24 -5.32 -16.17
N PRO A 24 0.59 -6.03 -17.13
CA PRO A 24 1.31 -6.89 -18.08
C PRO A 24 2.17 -6.12 -19.08
N CYS A 25 3.46 -6.48 -19.16
CA CYS A 25 4.36 -5.96 -20.21
C CYS A 25 4.09 -6.65 -21.55
N PHE A 26 3.76 -5.88 -22.58
CA PHE A 26 3.73 -6.36 -23.96
C PHE A 26 5.16 -6.37 -24.52
N CYS A 27 5.76 -7.55 -24.65
CA CYS A 27 7.07 -7.70 -25.28
C CYS A 27 6.93 -7.53 -26.81
N GLY A 28 7.31 -6.37 -27.32
CA GLY A 28 7.48 -6.11 -28.76
C GLY A 28 8.97 -6.04 -29.10
N CYS A 29 9.51 -7.11 -29.71
CA CYS A 29 10.88 -7.12 -30.20
C CYS A 29 11.01 -6.28 -31.48
N ALA A 30 12.01 -5.40 -31.54
CA ALA A 30 12.51 -4.78 -32.76
C ALA A 30 14.00 -4.48 -32.61
N ASP A 31 14.82 -4.90 -33.58
CA ASP A 31 16.28 -4.78 -33.52
C ASP A 31 16.80 -3.35 -33.77
N ALA A 32 17.99 -3.06 -33.25
CA ALA A 32 18.62 -1.76 -33.33
C ALA A 32 19.79 -1.73 -34.33
N SER A 33 19.74 -0.82 -35.30
CA SER A 33 20.94 -0.28 -35.97
C SER A 33 20.64 1.05 -36.67
N GLY A 34 21.35 2.11 -36.29
CA GLY A 34 21.24 3.45 -36.88
C GLY A 34 21.84 4.52 -35.96
N GLN A 35 22.81 5.29 -36.44
CA GLN A 35 23.48 6.37 -35.68
C GLN A 35 23.19 7.76 -36.30
N PRO A 36 23.51 8.87 -35.60
CA PRO A 36 22.59 10.00 -35.51
C PRO A 36 22.83 11.14 -36.51
N THR A 37 21.85 12.05 -36.56
CA THR A 37 21.97 13.41 -37.11
C THR A 37 21.43 14.41 -36.10
N ASP A 38 22.16 15.50 -35.85
CA ASP A 38 21.69 16.59 -34.98
C ASP A 38 20.57 17.39 -35.65
N GLU A 39 19.44 17.57 -34.94
CA GLU A 39 18.56 18.71 -35.15
C GLU A 39 17.91 19.10 -33.82
N LYS A 40 17.59 20.39 -33.65
CA LYS A 40 16.98 20.94 -32.44
C LYS A 40 15.48 21.02 -32.63
N ASP A 41 14.71 20.72 -31.59
CA ASP A 41 13.39 21.33 -31.44
C ASP A 41 13.06 21.59 -29.95
N GLU A 42 12.29 22.66 -29.71
CA GLU A 42 11.78 23.06 -28.40
C GLU A 42 10.27 22.83 -28.37
N THR A 43 9.77 21.86 -27.59
CA THR A 43 8.47 21.91 -26.88
C THR A 43 8.16 20.58 -26.18
N GLY A 44 7.14 20.58 -25.30
CA GLY A 44 6.46 19.34 -24.93
C GLY A 44 6.97 18.66 -23.66
N GLN A 45 6.98 19.36 -22.52
CA GLN A 45 6.83 18.67 -21.24
C GLN A 45 5.53 17.84 -21.28
N LYS A 46 5.67 16.51 -21.25
CA LYS A 46 4.53 15.63 -21.02
C LYS A 46 4.09 15.80 -19.57
N ASN A 47 3.10 16.67 -19.37
CA ASN A 47 2.39 16.80 -18.11
C ASN A 47 1.57 15.51 -17.89
N GLU A 48 2.18 14.52 -17.25
CA GLU A 48 1.42 13.43 -16.67
C GLU A 48 0.45 13.99 -15.61
N PRO A 49 -0.76 13.41 -15.46
CA PRO A 49 -1.77 13.97 -14.59
C PRO A 49 -1.34 13.86 -13.14
N VAL A 50 -0.86 14.99 -12.58
CA VAL A 50 -0.74 15.15 -11.13
C VAL A 50 -2.14 14.97 -10.56
N ALA A 51 -2.33 13.93 -9.74
CA ALA A 51 -3.64 13.59 -9.19
C ALA A 51 -4.23 14.81 -8.46
N GLU A 52 -5.44 15.20 -8.84
CA GLU A 52 -6.12 16.36 -8.25
C GLU A 52 -6.28 16.16 -6.73
N SER A 53 -5.83 17.15 -5.96
CA SER A 53 -5.88 17.07 -4.50
C SER A 53 -7.32 17.21 -3.99
N GLU A 54 -7.94 16.08 -3.64
CA GLU A 54 -9.26 16.08 -2.99
C GLU A 54 -9.24 17.01 -1.76
N SER A 55 -10.14 17.99 -1.74
CA SER A 55 -10.13 19.03 -0.70
C SER A 55 -10.31 18.42 0.69
N GLY A 56 -9.35 18.66 1.59
CA GLY A 56 -9.30 18.10 2.93
C GLY A 56 -8.44 16.84 3.08
N PHE A 57 -7.96 16.23 1.99
CA PHE A 57 -7.04 15.09 2.04
C PHE A 57 -5.57 15.51 1.87
N GLN A 58 -4.69 14.87 2.64
CA GLN A 58 -3.24 14.92 2.45
C GLN A 58 -2.78 13.55 1.98
N SER A 59 -2.04 13.48 0.86
CA SER A 59 -1.45 12.20 0.45
C SER A 59 -0.38 11.76 1.43
N LEU A 60 -0.38 10.47 1.75
CA LEU A 60 0.65 9.81 2.56
C LEU A 60 1.86 9.37 1.72
N PHE A 61 1.75 9.43 0.39
CA PHE A 61 2.74 8.90 -0.55
C PHE A 61 2.85 9.81 -1.79
N ASP A 62 4.07 9.98 -2.31
CA ASP A 62 4.42 10.90 -3.41
C ASP A 62 4.46 10.23 -4.79
N GLY A 63 4.16 8.92 -4.85
CA GLY A 63 4.26 8.09 -6.06
C GLY A 63 5.69 7.61 -6.37
N LYS A 64 6.70 7.94 -5.55
CA LYS A 64 8.13 7.90 -5.96
C LYS A 64 9.08 7.42 -4.88
N THR A 65 8.80 7.66 -3.60
CA THR A 65 9.71 7.40 -2.48
C THR A 65 8.98 6.83 -1.27
N LEU A 66 9.75 6.20 -0.36
CA LEU A 66 9.27 5.80 0.96
C LEU A 66 9.54 6.91 2.01
N HIS A 67 9.62 8.18 1.62
CA HIS A 67 9.80 9.28 2.58
C HIS A 67 8.58 9.43 3.49
N GLY A 68 8.79 9.50 4.81
CA GLY A 68 7.71 9.44 5.78
C GLY A 68 7.24 8.02 6.13
N TRP A 69 7.92 6.98 5.63
CA TRP A 69 7.61 5.57 5.90
C TRP A 69 8.81 4.81 6.48
N ASN A 70 8.58 4.09 7.56
CA ASN A 70 9.50 3.20 8.24
C ASN A 70 9.11 1.73 7.96
N GLY A 71 10.04 0.93 7.43
CA GLY A 71 9.85 -0.50 7.16
C GLY A 71 11.08 -1.10 6.48
N ASP A 72 11.06 -2.42 6.26
CA ASP A 72 12.17 -3.14 5.64
C ASP A 72 12.19 -2.92 4.11
N GLN A 73 13.20 -2.22 3.61
CA GLN A 73 13.34 -1.89 2.18
C GLN A 73 13.77 -3.08 1.30
N THR A 74 14.11 -4.24 1.88
CA THR A 74 14.26 -5.49 1.12
C THR A 74 12.90 -6.11 0.79
N VAL A 75 11.88 -5.83 1.61
CA VAL A 75 10.51 -6.32 1.43
C VAL A 75 9.60 -5.28 0.79
N PHE A 76 9.82 -3.98 1.04
CA PHE A 76 9.01 -2.86 0.56
C PHE A 76 9.77 -1.97 -0.42
N ARG A 77 9.17 -1.71 -1.57
CA ARG A 77 9.77 -0.98 -2.70
C ARG A 77 8.71 -0.22 -3.50
N ILE A 78 9.15 0.65 -4.42
CA ILE A 78 8.25 1.36 -5.34
C ILE A 78 8.33 0.70 -6.72
N GLU A 79 7.19 0.33 -7.29
CA GLU A 79 7.03 -0.18 -8.65
C GLU A 79 5.80 0.52 -9.29
N ASP A 80 5.88 0.87 -10.58
CA ASP A 80 4.76 1.44 -11.36
C ASP A 80 3.99 2.61 -10.68
N GLY A 81 4.69 3.44 -9.89
CA GLY A 81 4.11 4.56 -9.16
C GLY A 81 3.35 4.18 -7.87
N ALA A 82 3.53 2.95 -7.38
CA ALA A 82 2.83 2.40 -6.22
C ALA A 82 3.80 1.71 -5.23
N ILE A 83 3.38 1.61 -3.96
CA ILE A 83 4.11 0.83 -2.96
C ILE A 83 3.81 -0.66 -3.19
N VAL A 84 4.84 -1.46 -3.45
CA VAL A 84 4.78 -2.91 -3.56
C VAL A 84 5.60 -3.54 -2.45
N GLY A 85 5.17 -4.71 -1.97
CA GLY A 85 5.99 -5.48 -1.05
C GLY A 85 5.54 -6.91 -0.88
N GLY A 86 6.36 -7.65 -0.14
CA GLY A 86 6.39 -9.10 -0.27
C GLY A 86 6.98 -9.52 -1.63
N GLN A 87 6.98 -10.83 -1.86
CA GLN A 87 7.49 -11.47 -3.06
C GLN A 87 6.62 -12.67 -3.45
N LEU A 88 6.78 -13.16 -4.68
CA LEU A 88 5.98 -14.28 -5.24
C LEU A 88 6.78 -15.58 -5.39
N GLN A 89 8.09 -15.53 -5.16
CA GLN A 89 9.05 -16.58 -5.48
C GLN A 89 9.40 -17.41 -4.24
N GLU A 90 9.59 -16.77 -3.09
CA GLU A 90 9.91 -17.43 -1.82
C GLU A 90 8.79 -17.24 -0.79
N LYS A 91 8.71 -18.15 0.17
CA LYS A 91 7.77 -18.04 1.30
C LYS A 91 8.22 -16.94 2.26
N ILE A 92 7.37 -15.95 2.47
CA ILE A 92 7.56 -14.92 3.50
C ILE A 92 7.62 -15.59 4.90
N PRO A 93 8.69 -15.40 5.69
CA PRO A 93 8.91 -16.15 6.94
C PRO A 93 8.10 -15.66 8.15
N HIS A 94 7.72 -14.38 8.18
CA HIS A 94 6.95 -13.72 9.25
C HIS A 94 6.29 -12.45 8.69
N ASN A 95 5.38 -11.81 9.44
CA ASN A 95 4.73 -10.59 8.97
C ASN A 95 5.71 -9.42 8.87
N PHE A 96 5.63 -8.66 7.77
CA PHE A 96 6.43 -7.45 7.55
C PHE A 96 5.52 -6.23 7.47
N PHE A 97 5.94 -5.13 8.09
CA PHE A 97 5.15 -3.90 8.20
C PHE A 97 5.95 -2.68 7.74
N LEU A 98 5.53 -2.08 6.63
CA LEU A 98 5.77 -0.68 6.31
C LEU A 98 4.75 0.15 7.10
N SER A 99 5.20 1.29 7.63
CA SER A 99 4.48 2.03 8.65
C SER A 99 4.79 3.52 8.56
N THR A 100 3.82 4.41 8.75
CA THR A 100 4.07 5.85 8.72
C THR A 100 4.97 6.31 9.87
N GLU A 101 5.90 7.24 9.62
CA GLU A 101 6.70 7.90 10.67
C GLU A 101 5.84 8.79 11.60
N ARG A 102 4.69 9.24 11.09
CA ARG A 102 3.72 10.07 11.82
C ARG A 102 2.62 9.22 12.42
N GLU A 103 2.19 9.59 13.63
CA GLU A 103 0.94 9.13 14.23
C GLU A 103 -0.23 10.04 13.84
N TYR A 104 -1.36 9.45 13.44
CA TYR A 104 -2.64 10.16 13.21
C TYR A 104 -3.64 9.84 14.34
N SER A 105 -4.67 10.67 14.56
CA SER A 105 -5.64 10.45 15.65
C SER A 105 -7.01 10.01 15.13
N ASP A 106 -7.91 10.95 14.87
CA ASP A 106 -9.11 10.75 14.04
C ASP A 106 -8.82 11.25 12.62
N PHE A 107 -9.25 10.50 11.61
CA PHE A 107 -8.86 10.63 10.22
C PHE A 107 -9.88 9.94 9.32
N GLU A 108 -9.94 10.32 8.03
CA GLU A 108 -10.50 9.48 6.97
C GLU A 108 -9.33 9.03 6.09
N LEU A 109 -9.24 7.73 5.79
CA LEU A 109 -8.21 7.17 4.93
C LEU A 109 -8.85 6.64 3.66
N ARG A 110 -8.33 7.11 2.52
CA ARG A 110 -8.66 6.62 1.18
C ARG A 110 -7.40 6.03 0.57
N LEU A 111 -7.48 4.80 0.08
CA LEU A 111 -6.37 4.10 -0.56
C LEU A 111 -6.91 3.09 -1.59
N GLN A 112 -6.08 2.73 -2.56
CA GLN A 112 -6.36 1.64 -3.49
C GLN A 112 -5.40 0.48 -3.22
N PHE A 113 -5.91 -0.74 -3.20
CA PHE A 113 -5.16 -1.97 -2.92
C PHE A 113 -5.58 -3.07 -3.90
N ARG A 114 -4.71 -4.07 -4.09
CA ARG A 114 -4.98 -5.25 -4.92
C ARG A 114 -3.94 -6.32 -4.58
N LEU A 115 -4.36 -7.56 -4.34
CA LEU A 115 -3.46 -8.65 -3.93
C LEU A 115 -3.07 -9.54 -5.13
N LYS A 116 -1.80 -9.97 -5.20
CA LYS A 116 -1.29 -11.02 -6.10
C LYS A 116 -1.06 -12.31 -5.30
N GLY A 117 -1.13 -13.46 -5.98
CA GLY A 117 -0.90 -14.78 -5.38
C GLY A 117 -2.17 -15.42 -4.83
N ASP A 118 -2.22 -16.75 -4.90
CA ASP A 118 -3.28 -17.55 -4.28
C ASP A 118 -3.09 -17.59 -2.76
N ASP A 119 -4.21 -17.67 -2.02
CA ASP A 119 -4.26 -17.63 -0.54
C ASP A 119 -3.55 -16.44 0.14
N THR A 120 -3.23 -15.36 -0.59
CA THR A 120 -2.62 -14.16 -0.03
C THR A 120 -3.52 -13.48 1.00
N ASN A 121 -2.92 -13.16 2.15
CA ASN A 121 -3.51 -12.36 3.23
C ASN A 121 -2.63 -11.13 3.50
N ALA A 122 -3.24 -10.00 3.79
CA ALA A 122 -2.62 -8.72 4.12
C ALA A 122 -3.57 -7.90 4.99
N GLY A 123 -3.16 -6.71 5.45
CA GLY A 123 -4.06 -5.83 6.17
C GLY A 123 -3.57 -4.40 6.26
N ILE A 124 -4.52 -3.49 6.44
CA ILE A 124 -4.26 -2.08 6.76
C ILE A 124 -4.22 -1.99 8.28
N GLN A 125 -3.04 -1.81 8.86
CA GLN A 125 -2.92 -1.54 10.29
C GLN A 125 -3.56 -0.19 10.62
N ILE A 126 -4.30 -0.14 11.73
CA ILE A 126 -5.10 1.01 12.19
C ILE A 126 -4.91 1.11 13.69
N ARG A 127 -4.42 2.27 14.14
CA ARG A 127 -4.21 2.54 15.57
C ARG A 127 -3.34 1.50 16.28
N SER A 128 -2.22 1.22 15.64
CA SER A 128 -1.27 0.17 15.99
C SER A 128 0.13 0.72 16.20
N ARG A 129 0.96 -0.01 16.95
CA ARG A 129 2.36 0.32 17.23
C ARG A 129 3.23 -0.89 16.95
N ARG A 130 4.51 -0.68 16.62
CA ARG A 130 5.51 -1.76 16.65
C ARG A 130 5.64 -2.30 18.07
N ILE A 131 5.68 -3.62 18.22
CA ILE A 131 6.07 -4.26 19.48
C ILE A 131 7.60 -4.14 19.61
N PRO A 132 8.14 -3.65 20.75
CA PRO A 132 9.59 -3.59 20.97
C PRO A 132 10.25 -4.97 20.79
N ASP A 133 11.40 -4.98 20.12
CA ASP A 133 12.23 -6.16 19.87
C ASP A 133 11.49 -7.34 19.19
N HIS A 134 10.42 -7.07 18.44
CA HIS A 134 9.63 -8.04 17.69
C HIS A 134 9.33 -7.56 16.27
N HIS A 135 9.04 -8.50 15.35
CA HIS A 135 8.61 -8.20 13.98
C HIS A 135 7.13 -7.79 13.88
N GLU A 136 6.37 -7.78 14.99
CA GLU A 136 4.91 -7.64 14.96
C GLU A 136 4.42 -6.23 15.31
N MET A 137 3.21 -5.93 14.82
CA MET A 137 2.42 -4.77 15.24
C MET A 137 1.42 -5.18 16.33
N ILE A 138 1.05 -4.24 17.19
CA ILE A 138 -0.02 -4.39 18.17
C ILE A 138 -1.06 -3.28 18.01
N GLY A 139 -2.32 -3.63 17.73
CA GLY A 139 -3.40 -2.66 17.50
C GLY A 139 -4.61 -3.24 16.78
N TYR A 140 -5.22 -2.47 15.87
CA TYR A 140 -6.31 -2.94 15.02
C TYR A 140 -5.82 -3.15 13.58
N GLN A 141 -6.49 -4.02 12.83
CA GLN A 141 -6.21 -4.23 11.42
C GLN A 141 -7.51 -4.33 10.63
N ALA A 142 -7.58 -3.67 9.47
CA ALA A 142 -8.60 -3.95 8.45
C ALA A 142 -8.02 -4.99 7.49
N ASP A 143 -8.51 -6.22 7.58
CA ASP A 143 -7.95 -7.37 6.86
C ASP A 143 -8.31 -7.38 5.36
N LEU A 144 -7.40 -7.89 4.55
CA LEU A 144 -7.49 -7.94 3.09
C LEU A 144 -7.03 -9.33 2.61
N GLY A 145 -7.92 -10.08 1.95
CA GLY A 145 -7.63 -11.40 1.42
C GLY A 145 -8.47 -12.52 2.01
N GLN A 146 -8.37 -13.70 1.41
CA GLN A 146 -9.06 -14.93 1.80
C GLN A 146 -10.54 -14.68 2.17
N ASN A 147 -10.96 -15.15 3.36
CA ASN A 147 -12.30 -14.96 3.93
C ASN A 147 -12.40 -13.74 4.86
N TYR A 148 -11.36 -12.89 4.91
CA TYR A 148 -11.22 -11.81 5.91
C TYR A 148 -11.41 -10.41 5.34
N TRP A 149 -11.68 -10.25 4.04
CA TRP A 149 -11.92 -8.94 3.40
C TRP A 149 -12.80 -8.00 4.24
N GLY A 150 -12.23 -6.87 4.68
CA GLY A 150 -12.93 -5.84 5.44
C GLY A 150 -13.19 -6.16 6.92
N CYS A 151 -12.70 -7.30 7.43
CA CYS A 151 -12.79 -7.63 8.85
C CYS A 151 -11.93 -6.68 9.70
N LEU A 152 -12.42 -6.33 10.88
CA LEU A 152 -11.67 -5.58 11.87
C LEU A 152 -11.04 -6.58 12.86
N TYR A 153 -9.77 -6.90 12.68
CA TYR A 153 -8.98 -7.76 13.57
C TYR A 153 -8.22 -6.94 14.64
N ASP A 154 -7.71 -7.61 15.67
CA ASP A 154 -7.01 -6.99 16.80
C ASP A 154 -5.62 -7.61 17.01
N GLU A 155 -4.70 -7.22 16.12
CA GLU A 155 -3.38 -7.84 15.99
C GLU A 155 -2.56 -7.76 17.28
N SER A 156 -1.98 -8.90 17.65
CA SER A 156 -1.17 -9.20 18.85
C SER A 156 -1.69 -8.72 20.21
N ARG A 157 -2.90 -8.14 20.29
CA ARG A 157 -3.56 -7.68 21.51
C ARG A 157 -4.64 -8.64 21.98
N ARG A 158 -5.82 -8.65 21.34
CA ARG A 158 -6.90 -9.62 21.62
C ARG A 158 -6.86 -10.84 20.70
N ARG A 159 -6.10 -10.80 19.59
CA ARG A 159 -5.95 -11.88 18.60
C ARG A 159 -7.29 -12.50 18.18
N LYS A 160 -8.27 -11.63 17.89
CA LYS A 160 -9.60 -12.03 17.42
C LYS A 160 -10.15 -10.99 16.45
N VAL A 161 -11.06 -11.44 15.59
CA VAL A 161 -11.92 -10.56 14.81
C VAL A 161 -12.92 -9.88 15.77
N LEU A 162 -13.08 -8.56 15.62
CA LEU A 162 -13.97 -7.70 16.40
C LEU A 162 -15.27 -7.43 15.66
N ALA A 163 -15.20 -7.27 14.34
CA ALA A 163 -16.32 -7.06 13.42
C ALA A 163 -15.98 -7.63 12.03
N GLN A 164 -17.01 -7.98 11.27
CA GLN A 164 -16.93 -8.41 9.87
C GLN A 164 -17.93 -7.58 9.07
N PRO A 165 -17.72 -7.33 7.76
CA PRO A 165 -18.78 -6.79 6.93
C PRO A 165 -19.92 -7.79 6.78
N ASP A 166 -21.12 -7.30 6.49
CA ASP A 166 -22.24 -8.14 6.08
C ASP A 166 -21.91 -8.91 4.79
N ALA A 167 -22.52 -10.10 4.62
CA ALA A 167 -22.39 -10.87 3.39
C ALA A 167 -22.95 -10.09 2.18
N ALA A 168 -22.18 -10.02 1.09
CA ALA A 168 -22.32 -9.04 0.01
C ALA A 168 -22.61 -9.64 -1.38
#